data_AF-A0A034UZL1-F1
#
_entry.id   AF-A0A034UZL1-F1
#
_cell.length_a   1.000
_cell.length_b   1.000
_cell.length_c   1.000
_cell.angle_alpha   90.00
_cell.angle_beta   90.00
_cell.angle_gamma   90.00
#
_symmetry.space_group_name_H-M   'P 1'
#
loop_
_entity.id
_entity.type
_entity.pdbx_description
1 polymer ?
#
loop_
_entity_poly.entity_id
_entity_poly.type
_entity_poly.pdbx_seq_one_letter_code
_entity_poly.pdbx_strand_id
1 'polypeptide(L)'
;IRVMPMDSFVQTLHQVVRNPPPIHRPPVHLTIEVSALELFYFYMKSAPAPQLGDSWSSLLALLRDCLNLTPAAQFVLLMLLNEFVQRCPQMPFPDKKDIRDLHDVTARLVDSLSNVAGSCLEQTTWLRRNLAVKEDISPITSEGSLRDSIGGQQQQYAVQAQSVLAATLANLLDVAYGSQEKDKVVNIITTLLYNITPYLKNHTARNVPSFYACSSLLASLSGYQYTRKAWRKDMLDLLLDNSFFQLDISSLPFWKQIMDSLMTYDNTTFRELMSRVSLTQTGSLNIFTSREQEYEQRSMLLKRLAFVIFCSEFDQYHKYMPEIQEQLANSLRLLSMVPSVQAAVFLCFRVLLLRMSADHVTSLWPIIIAEMVHVFLAMEQELKSDGEDLSQQMRLLSGMDVSWSSNSSSNGLSSQNQVTHWRSVQLEASKLLELGCVLPATNLPHFQMYRWAFVGTEFDVHEEVPIMNGSSDELTTTATLPTTIYVPHIRRIGRLMDMKYAVHSPTNNV
;
A
#
# COMPACT_ATOMS: atom_id res chain seq x y z
N ILE A 1 -0.99 48.17 -8.32
CA ILE A 1 -0.05 47.11 -7.87
C ILE A 1 1.13 46.94 -8.83
N ARG A 2 0.95 46.84 -10.17
CA ARG A 2 2.06 46.67 -11.16
C ARG A 2 3.18 47.73 -11.20
N VAL A 3 3.08 48.81 -10.40
CA VAL A 3 4.04 49.92 -10.35
C VAL A 3 4.79 49.97 -9.00
N MET A 4 4.38 49.18 -8.00
CA MET A 4 4.98 49.20 -6.67
C MET A 4 6.19 48.25 -6.62
N PRO A 5 7.37 48.68 -6.13
CA PRO A 5 8.48 47.78 -5.86
C PRO A 5 8.05 46.64 -4.93
N MET A 6 8.49 45.41 -5.23
CA MET A 6 8.13 44.21 -4.47
C MET A 6 8.43 44.40 -2.97
N ASP A 7 9.62 44.91 -2.65
CA ASP A 7 10.05 45.15 -1.27
C ASP A 7 9.06 46.03 -0.47
N SER A 8 8.64 47.16 -1.05
CA SER A 8 7.67 48.07 -0.42
C SER A 8 6.29 47.42 -0.25
N PHE A 9 5.89 46.57 -1.19
CA PHE A 9 4.65 45.79 -1.07
C PHE A 9 4.74 44.81 0.09
N VAL A 10 5.84 44.07 0.23
CA VAL A 10 6.06 43.12 1.32
C VAL A 10 6.05 43.81 2.69
N GLN A 11 6.70 44.97 2.81
CA GLN A 11 6.69 45.75 4.06
C GLN A 11 5.28 46.22 4.43
N THR A 12 4.51 46.69 3.45
CA THR A 12 3.12 47.10 3.66
C THR A 12 2.27 45.90 4.08
N LEU A 13 2.44 44.76 3.41
CA LEU A 13 1.77 43.51 3.75
C LEU A 13 2.09 43.07 5.17
N HIS A 14 3.37 43.13 5.56
CA HIS A 14 3.82 42.79 6.90
C HIS A 14 3.12 43.66 7.95
N GLN A 15 2.98 44.96 7.72
CA GLN A 15 2.24 45.83 8.64
C GLN A 15 0.76 45.47 8.74
N VAL A 16 0.11 45.13 7.61
CA VAL A 16 -1.29 44.71 7.59
C VAL A 16 -1.49 43.39 8.31
N VAL A 17 -0.59 42.43 8.15
CA VAL A 17 -0.67 41.14 8.84
C VAL A 17 -0.43 41.31 10.34
N ARG A 18 0.51 42.17 10.73
CA ARG A 18 0.82 42.40 12.15
C ARG A 18 -0.27 43.20 12.87
N ASN A 19 -0.86 44.18 12.18
CA ASN A 19 -1.89 45.07 12.70
C ASN A 19 -3.02 45.21 11.69
N PRO A 20 -3.90 44.20 11.58
CA PRO A 20 -4.97 44.21 10.60
C PRO A 20 -5.93 45.40 10.84
N PRO A 21 -6.27 46.17 9.79
CA PRO A 21 -7.15 47.32 9.94
C PRO A 21 -8.57 46.88 10.33
N PRO A 22 -9.29 47.68 11.13
CA PRO A 22 -10.65 47.33 11.53
C PRO A 22 -11.59 47.35 10.31
N ILE A 23 -12.35 46.27 10.13
CA ILE A 23 -13.40 46.18 9.10
C ILE A 23 -14.75 46.33 9.77
N HIS A 24 -15.58 47.25 9.28
CA HIS A 24 -16.94 47.39 9.75
C HIS A 24 -17.80 46.26 9.17
N ARG A 25 -18.40 45.42 10.04
CA ARG A 25 -19.22 44.24 9.68
C ARG A 25 -18.47 43.24 8.76
N PRO A 26 -17.40 42.61 9.25
CA PRO A 26 -16.66 41.65 8.44
C PRO A 26 -17.54 40.43 8.09
N PRO A 27 -17.37 39.83 6.91
CA PRO A 27 -17.96 38.54 6.58
C PRO A 27 -17.60 37.48 7.64
N VAL A 28 -18.53 36.57 7.93
CA VAL A 28 -18.29 35.46 8.85
C VAL A 28 -17.14 34.62 8.29
N HIS A 29 -16.12 34.36 9.10
CA HIS A 29 -14.87 33.65 8.77
C HIS A 29 -13.80 34.42 7.97
N LEU A 30 -13.95 35.73 7.73
CA LEU A 30 -12.87 36.50 7.11
C LEU A 30 -11.67 36.66 8.06
N THR A 31 -10.51 36.15 7.66
CA THR A 31 -9.22 36.38 8.32
C THR A 31 -8.34 37.26 7.41
N ILE A 32 -8.28 38.56 7.73
CA ILE A 32 -7.58 39.56 6.91
C ILE A 32 -6.12 39.16 6.67
N GLU A 33 -5.46 38.63 7.69
CA GLU A 33 -4.08 38.14 7.62
C GLU A 33 -3.90 37.06 6.55
N VAL A 34 -4.78 36.05 6.52
CA VAL A 34 -4.73 34.95 5.55
C VAL A 34 -5.00 35.48 4.14
N SER A 35 -6.06 36.28 3.97
CA SER A 35 -6.40 36.85 2.65
C SER A 35 -5.30 37.78 2.12
N ALA A 36 -4.61 38.53 2.99
CA ALA A 36 -3.47 39.35 2.60
C ALA A 36 -2.30 38.48 2.12
N LEU A 37 -1.96 37.42 2.87
CA LEU A 37 -0.90 36.48 2.47
C LEU A 37 -1.24 35.76 1.16
N GLU A 38 -2.50 35.35 0.94
CA GLU A 38 -2.95 34.72 -0.30
C GLU A 38 -2.85 35.68 -1.49
N LEU A 39 -3.31 36.94 -1.31
CA LEU A 39 -3.13 37.98 -2.31
C LEU A 39 -1.66 38.15 -2.67
N PHE A 40 -0.78 38.16 -1.67
CA PHE A 40 0.65 38.27 -1.90
C PHE A 40 1.22 37.05 -2.62
N TYR A 41 0.75 35.84 -2.31
CA TYR A 41 1.16 34.63 -3.02
C TYR A 41 0.84 34.69 -4.51
N PHE A 42 -0.38 35.09 -4.87
CA PHE A 42 -0.76 35.27 -6.28
C PHE A 42 -0.02 36.43 -6.94
N TYR A 43 0.22 37.52 -6.21
CA TYR A 43 1.04 38.62 -6.69
C TYR A 43 2.46 38.15 -7.02
N MET A 44 3.11 37.42 -6.11
CA MET A 44 4.45 36.88 -6.30
C MET A 44 4.54 35.91 -7.48
N LYS A 45 3.52 35.05 -7.65
CA LYS A 45 3.37 34.18 -8.84
C LYS A 45 3.37 34.96 -10.16
N SER A 46 2.84 36.18 -10.16
CA SER A 46 2.78 37.03 -11.35
C SER A 46 3.98 38.00 -11.50
N ALA A 47 4.78 38.19 -10.45
CA ALA A 47 5.85 39.17 -10.43
C ALA A 47 7.08 38.72 -11.26
N PRO A 48 7.85 39.64 -11.86
CA PRO A 48 9.11 39.32 -12.53
C PRO A 48 10.15 38.74 -11.56
N ALA A 49 10.82 37.66 -11.94
CA ALA A 49 11.80 36.95 -11.10
C ALA A 49 12.91 37.85 -10.50
N PRO A 50 13.49 38.84 -11.21
CA PRO A 50 14.52 39.70 -10.63
C PRO A 50 14.08 40.47 -9.38
N GLN A 51 12.79 40.85 -9.30
CA GLN A 51 12.26 41.62 -8.17
C GLN A 51 12.16 40.79 -6.88
N LEU A 52 12.22 39.45 -6.98
CA LEU A 52 12.15 38.57 -5.83
C LEU A 52 13.40 38.73 -4.97
N GLY A 53 14.60 38.62 -5.57
CA GLY A 53 15.87 38.73 -4.85
C GLY A 53 15.98 39.99 -4.00
N ASP A 54 15.58 41.14 -4.56
CA ASP A 54 15.64 42.45 -3.89
C ASP A 54 14.71 42.54 -2.66
N SER A 55 13.66 41.70 -2.59
CA SER A 55 12.68 41.69 -1.51
C SER A 55 12.99 40.70 -0.38
N TRP A 56 14.09 39.95 -0.46
CA TRP A 56 14.43 38.88 0.49
C TRP A 56 14.41 39.35 1.95
N SER A 57 15.03 40.49 2.24
CA SER A 57 15.13 41.03 3.61
C SER A 57 13.76 41.30 4.22
N SER A 58 12.86 41.94 3.47
CA SER A 58 11.48 42.21 3.89
C SER A 58 10.65 40.94 3.97
N LEU A 59 10.83 39.99 3.04
CA LEU A 59 10.15 38.71 3.06
C LEU A 59 10.55 37.89 4.28
N LEU A 60 11.85 37.79 4.56
CA LEU A 60 12.38 37.08 5.72
C LEU A 60 11.82 37.64 7.03
N ALA A 61 11.74 38.97 7.16
CA ALA A 61 11.13 39.62 8.32
C ALA A 61 9.66 39.22 8.48
N LEU A 62 8.89 39.25 7.40
CA LEU A 62 7.49 38.80 7.40
C LEU A 62 7.37 37.34 7.80
N LEU A 63 8.15 36.45 7.19
CA LEU A 63 8.09 35.01 7.46
C LEU A 63 8.40 34.70 8.94
N ARG A 64 9.41 35.37 9.52
CA ARG A 64 9.82 35.18 10.93
C ARG A 64 8.77 35.66 11.92
N ASP A 65 8.20 36.84 11.70
CA ASP A 65 7.22 37.44 12.62
C ASP A 65 5.86 36.73 12.54
N CYS A 66 5.56 36.05 11.43
CA CYS A 66 4.27 35.40 11.17
C CYS A 66 4.24 33.89 11.48
N LEU A 67 5.30 33.29 12.04
CA LEU A 67 5.37 31.84 12.33
C LEU A 67 4.29 31.34 13.30
N ASN A 68 3.82 32.22 14.19
CA ASN A 68 2.86 31.88 15.26
C ASN A 68 1.41 32.27 14.90
N LEU A 69 1.14 32.66 13.65
CA LEU A 69 -0.21 32.94 13.18
C LEU A 69 -1.05 31.66 13.10
N THR A 70 -2.32 31.81 12.73
CA THR A 70 -3.25 30.69 12.52
C THR A 70 -2.68 29.63 11.56
N PRO A 71 -3.07 28.35 11.68
CA PRO A 71 -2.62 27.30 10.76
C PRO A 71 -2.80 27.66 9.28
N ALA A 72 -3.95 28.25 8.92
CA ALA A 72 -4.20 28.70 7.56
C ALA A 72 -3.16 29.72 7.06
N ALA A 73 -2.74 30.67 7.90
CA ALA A 73 -1.67 31.61 7.54
C ALA A 73 -0.32 30.88 7.35
N GLN A 74 0.02 29.94 8.24
CA GLN A 74 1.26 29.15 8.15
C GLN A 74 1.34 28.36 6.84
N PHE A 75 0.21 27.86 6.34
CA PHE A 75 0.14 27.15 5.05
C PHE A 75 0.58 28.06 3.90
N VAL A 76 0.05 29.29 3.89
CA VAL A 76 0.38 30.28 2.86
C VAL A 76 1.83 30.75 3.01
N LEU A 77 2.36 30.88 4.23
CA LEU A 77 3.78 31.23 4.45
C LEU A 77 4.73 30.18 3.85
N LEU A 78 4.43 28.88 3.99
CA LEU A 78 5.23 27.83 3.37
C LEU A 78 5.15 27.89 1.84
N MET A 79 3.94 28.11 1.30
CA MET A 79 3.74 28.26 -0.15
C MET A 79 4.48 29.48 -0.70
N LEU A 80 4.47 30.61 0.02
CA LEU A 80 5.22 31.81 -0.30
C LEU A 80 6.73 31.53 -0.31
N LEU A 81 7.25 30.92 0.75
CA LEU A 81 8.68 30.59 0.82
C LEU A 81 9.10 29.68 -0.34
N ASN A 82 8.31 28.64 -0.63
CA ASN A 82 8.59 27.76 -1.76
C ASN A 82 8.55 28.52 -3.10
N GLU A 83 7.50 29.28 -3.38
CA GLU A 83 7.40 30.05 -4.62
C GLU A 83 8.56 31.05 -4.77
N PHE A 84 9.00 31.68 -3.68
CA PHE A 84 10.18 32.53 -3.67
C PHE A 84 11.44 31.74 -4.03
N VAL A 85 11.70 30.62 -3.35
CA VAL A 85 12.89 29.79 -3.55
C VAL A 85 12.94 29.21 -4.96
N GLN A 86 11.81 28.78 -5.52
CA GLN A 86 11.75 28.19 -6.87
C GLN A 86 12.04 29.21 -7.98
N ARG A 87 11.79 30.50 -7.74
CA ARG A 87 11.85 31.54 -8.80
C ARG A 87 12.88 32.62 -8.58
N CYS A 88 13.48 32.69 -7.39
CA CYS A 88 14.52 33.66 -7.11
C CYS A 88 15.76 33.33 -7.96
N PRO A 89 16.19 34.23 -8.87
CA PRO A 89 17.29 33.97 -9.80
C PRO A 89 18.66 33.90 -9.09
N GLN A 90 18.72 34.29 -7.82
CA GLN A 90 19.92 34.29 -7.00
C GLN A 90 20.09 32.96 -6.23
N MET A 91 19.31 31.92 -6.52
CA MET A 91 19.45 30.61 -5.86
C MET A 91 20.57 29.76 -6.48
N PRO A 92 21.42 29.10 -5.65
CA PRO A 92 21.55 29.29 -4.20
C PRO A 92 22.15 30.67 -3.88
N PHE A 93 21.74 31.28 -2.77
CA PHE A 93 22.18 32.63 -2.38
C PHE A 93 23.72 32.76 -2.34
N PRO A 94 24.28 33.90 -2.78
CA PRO A 94 25.73 34.13 -2.72
C PRO A 94 26.22 34.41 -1.29
N ASP A 95 25.40 35.07 -0.47
CA ASP A 95 25.74 35.38 0.93
C ASP A 95 25.44 34.16 1.84
N LYS A 96 26.46 33.74 2.59
CA LYS A 96 26.33 32.68 3.60
C LYS A 96 25.35 33.02 4.72
N LYS A 97 25.16 34.31 5.02
CA LYS A 97 24.15 34.76 5.98
C LYS A 97 22.74 34.44 5.47
N ASP A 98 22.44 34.82 4.23
CA ASP A 98 21.13 34.59 3.63
C ASP A 98 20.82 33.09 3.47
N ILE A 99 21.83 32.26 3.16
CA ILE A 99 21.69 30.79 3.19
C ILE A 99 21.26 30.32 4.59
N ARG A 100 21.93 30.79 5.65
CA ARG A 100 21.61 30.38 7.03
C ARG A 100 20.21 30.86 7.45
N ASP A 101 19.86 32.08 7.09
CA ASP A 101 18.54 32.64 7.36
C ASP A 101 17.43 31.88 6.62
N LEU A 102 17.67 31.48 5.37
CA LEU A 102 16.77 30.61 4.58
C LEU A 102 16.60 29.25 5.25
N HIS A 103 17.68 28.61 5.70
CA HIS A 103 17.61 27.32 6.39
C HIS A 103 16.88 27.42 7.73
N ASP A 104 17.12 28.47 8.51
CA ASP A 104 16.46 28.71 9.80
C ASP A 104 14.95 28.90 9.62
N VAL A 105 14.52 29.78 8.70
CA VAL A 105 13.10 30.03 8.48
C VAL A 105 12.39 28.82 7.87
N THR A 106 13.04 28.08 6.97
CA THR A 106 12.49 26.83 6.40
C THR A 106 12.26 25.79 7.51
N ALA A 107 13.27 25.54 8.35
CA ALA A 107 13.15 24.55 9.42
C ALA A 107 12.04 24.92 10.42
N ARG A 108 11.92 26.19 10.80
CA ARG A 108 10.87 26.66 11.72
C ARG A 108 9.47 26.58 11.13
N LEU A 109 9.29 26.90 9.85
CA LEU A 109 8.00 26.75 9.18
C LEU A 109 7.57 25.29 9.09
N VAL A 110 8.50 24.40 8.73
CA VAL A 110 8.25 22.95 8.68
C VAL A 110 7.92 22.41 10.07
N ASP A 111 8.61 22.85 11.12
CA ASP A 111 8.31 22.46 12.49
C ASP A 111 6.92 22.93 12.94
N SER A 112 6.56 24.19 12.65
CA SER A 112 5.23 24.73 12.96
C SER A 112 4.11 23.93 12.29
N LEU A 113 4.26 23.64 10.99
CA LEU A 113 3.34 22.79 10.22
C LEU A 113 3.32 21.34 10.70
N SER A 114 4.47 20.79 11.11
CA SER A 114 4.57 19.46 11.70
C SER A 114 3.74 19.37 12.98
N ASN A 115 3.76 20.41 13.82
CA ASN A 115 2.97 20.48 15.04
C ASN A 115 1.45 20.55 14.74
N VAL A 116 1.04 21.31 13.73
CA VAL A 116 -0.37 21.32 13.27
C VAL A 116 -0.77 19.94 12.74
N ALA A 117 0.07 19.32 11.90
CA ALA A 117 -0.15 18.00 11.34
C ALA A 117 -0.27 16.91 12.42
N GLY A 118 0.45 17.05 13.54
CA GLY A 118 0.41 16.15 14.69
C GLY A 118 -0.68 16.45 15.74
N SER A 119 -1.54 17.45 15.52
CA SER A 119 -2.51 17.90 16.54
C SER A 119 -3.60 16.86 16.88
N CYS A 120 -3.87 15.91 15.98
CA CYS A 120 -4.76 14.78 16.23
C CYS A 120 -4.06 13.55 16.83
N LEU A 121 -2.80 13.69 17.25
CA LEU A 121 -2.04 12.63 17.90
C LEU A 121 -2.08 12.76 19.42
N GLU A 122 -1.98 11.62 20.11
CA GLU A 122 -1.86 11.52 21.56
C GLU A 122 -0.75 10.56 21.97
N GLN A 123 -0.23 10.73 23.19
CA GLN A 123 0.78 9.83 23.73
C GLN A 123 0.14 8.52 24.18
N THR A 124 0.62 7.41 23.63
CA THR A 124 0.10 6.06 23.89
C THR A 124 0.26 5.62 25.35
N THR A 125 1.35 6.04 26.03
CA THR A 125 1.58 5.75 27.46
C THR A 125 2.50 6.80 28.10
N TRP A 126 2.42 6.96 29.42
CA TRP A 126 3.32 7.86 30.17
C TRP A 126 4.79 7.40 30.18
N LEU A 127 5.05 6.10 29.95
CA LEU A 127 6.39 5.48 29.92
C LEU A 127 7.02 5.46 28.53
N ARG A 128 6.22 5.44 27.44
CA ARG A 128 6.73 5.53 26.06
C ARG A 128 6.14 6.73 25.35
N ARG A 129 7.02 7.65 24.91
CA ARG A 129 6.71 8.78 24.03
C ARG A 129 6.38 8.33 22.60
N ASN A 130 5.54 7.31 22.43
CA ASN A 130 5.04 6.93 21.11
C ASN A 130 3.69 7.61 20.89
N LEU A 131 3.51 8.20 19.71
CA LEU A 131 2.27 8.85 19.30
C LEU A 131 1.33 7.86 18.61
N ALA A 132 0.02 8.04 18.81
CA ALA A 132 -1.06 7.36 18.09
C ALA A 132 -2.17 8.35 17.72
N VAL A 133 -3.00 7.98 16.74
CA VAL A 133 -4.16 8.80 16.32
C VAL A 133 -5.26 8.67 17.36
N LYS A 134 -5.81 9.81 17.82
CA LYS A 134 -6.93 9.85 18.78
C LYS A 134 -8.16 9.13 18.26
N GLU A 135 -8.73 8.23 19.06
CA GLU A 135 -9.95 7.49 18.71
C GLU A 135 -11.24 8.31 18.88
N ASP A 136 -11.27 9.21 19.87
CA ASP A 136 -12.43 10.00 20.32
C ASP A 136 -12.67 11.30 19.53
N ILE A 137 -12.36 11.30 18.23
CA ILE A 137 -12.80 12.40 17.36
C ILE A 137 -14.29 12.17 17.08
N SER A 138 -15.15 12.77 17.91
CA SER A 138 -16.59 12.76 17.73
C SER A 138 -16.91 13.25 16.31
N PRO A 139 -17.87 12.62 15.59
CA PRO A 139 -18.36 13.20 14.35
C PRO A 139 -18.81 14.64 14.61
N ILE A 140 -18.54 15.52 13.65
CA ILE A 140 -18.58 17.00 13.69
C ILE A 140 -19.99 17.58 14.00
N THR A 141 -20.93 16.78 14.52
CA THR A 141 -22.33 17.12 14.78
C THR A 141 -22.64 17.56 16.21
N SER A 142 -21.71 17.52 17.17
CA SER A 142 -21.95 18.08 18.51
C SER A 142 -21.50 19.55 18.56
N GLU A 143 -22.44 20.44 18.24
CA GLU A 143 -22.31 21.87 18.45
C GLU A 143 -21.96 22.18 19.92
N GLY A 144 -20.90 22.96 20.14
CA GLY A 144 -20.91 23.93 21.25
C GLY A 144 -19.79 23.94 22.29
N SER A 145 -18.86 22.97 22.38
CA SER A 145 -17.85 23.04 23.47
C SER A 145 -16.40 22.72 23.09
N LEU A 146 -16.11 21.86 22.12
CA LEU A 146 -14.73 21.52 21.74
C LEU A 146 -14.13 22.46 20.67
N ARG A 147 -15.00 23.11 19.87
CA ARG A 147 -14.62 24.05 18.79
C ARG A 147 -13.94 25.33 19.30
N ASP A 148 -14.21 25.75 20.53
CA ASP A 148 -13.68 27.00 21.10
C ASP A 148 -12.35 26.81 21.82
N SER A 149 -11.88 25.57 21.97
CA SER A 149 -10.54 25.29 22.48
C SER A 149 -9.48 25.43 21.39
N ILE A 150 -8.33 26.04 21.71
CA ILE A 150 -7.20 26.24 20.77
C ILE A 150 -6.77 24.90 20.15
N GLY A 151 -6.81 23.81 20.93
CA GLY A 151 -6.50 22.46 20.46
C GLY A 151 -7.54 21.88 19.50
N GLY A 152 -8.83 22.18 19.69
CA GLY A 152 -9.91 21.72 18.79
C GLY A 152 -9.93 22.44 17.44
N GLN A 153 -9.46 23.68 17.39
CA GLN A 153 -9.28 24.41 16.13
C GLN A 153 -8.10 23.87 15.32
N GLN A 154 -6.95 23.59 15.95
CA GLN A 154 -5.78 23.02 15.26
C GLN A 154 -6.05 21.64 14.66
N GLN A 155 -6.83 20.79 15.33
CA GLN A 155 -7.20 19.46 14.85
C GLN A 155 -7.93 19.47 13.50
N GLN A 156 -8.72 20.50 13.21
CA GLN A 156 -9.45 20.63 11.94
C GLN A 156 -8.53 20.90 10.74
N TYR A 157 -7.29 21.31 11.00
CA TYR A 157 -6.30 21.69 10.00
C TYR A 157 -5.21 20.63 9.78
N ALA A 158 -5.23 19.51 10.54
CA ALA A 158 -4.17 18.50 10.49
C ALA A 158 -3.99 17.91 9.08
N VAL A 159 -5.09 17.51 8.42
CA VAL A 159 -5.06 16.91 7.08
C VAL A 159 -4.59 17.91 6.02
N GLN A 160 -5.01 19.17 6.15
CA GLN A 160 -4.61 20.25 5.26
C GLN A 160 -3.12 20.56 5.43
N ALA A 161 -2.59 20.58 6.67
CA ALA A 161 -1.16 20.74 6.93
C ALA A 161 -0.35 19.62 6.26
N GLN A 162 -0.78 18.36 6.42
CA GLN A 162 -0.17 17.20 5.77
C GLN A 162 -0.20 17.32 4.25
N SER A 163 -1.32 17.78 3.68
CA SER A 163 -1.50 17.95 2.24
C SER A 163 -0.61 19.07 1.66
N VAL A 164 -0.51 20.20 2.36
CA VAL A 164 0.36 21.32 1.95
C VAL A 164 1.83 20.92 2.03
N LEU A 165 2.23 20.21 3.09
CA LEU A 165 3.56 19.62 3.21
C LEU A 165 3.83 18.65 2.05
N ALA A 166 2.87 17.77 1.72
CA ALA A 166 3.02 16.80 0.64
C ALA A 166 3.30 17.47 -0.73
N ALA A 167 2.59 18.55 -1.02
CA ALA A 167 2.71 19.29 -2.27
C ALA A 167 4.00 20.12 -2.38
N THR A 168 4.55 20.57 -1.26
CA THR A 168 5.53 21.68 -1.25
C THR A 168 6.91 21.26 -0.75
N LEU A 169 6.97 20.38 0.26
CA LEU A 169 8.16 20.21 1.08
C LEU A 169 9.36 19.68 0.30
N ALA A 170 9.17 18.66 -0.54
CA ALA A 170 10.29 18.00 -1.22
C ALA A 170 11.01 18.97 -2.18
N ASN A 171 10.24 19.72 -2.99
CA ASN A 171 10.78 20.72 -3.91
C ASN A 171 11.44 21.89 -3.19
N LEU A 172 10.85 22.35 -2.08
CA LEU A 172 11.44 23.40 -1.26
C LEU A 172 12.80 22.96 -0.70
N LEU A 173 12.88 21.75 -0.14
CA LEU A 173 14.11 21.24 0.47
C LEU A 173 15.20 21.00 -0.59
N ASP A 174 14.85 20.51 -1.78
CA ASP A 174 15.81 20.28 -2.87
C ASP A 174 16.53 21.57 -3.31
N VAL A 175 15.80 22.67 -3.44
CA VAL A 175 16.36 23.95 -3.88
C VAL A 175 17.00 24.74 -2.72
N ALA A 176 16.35 24.77 -1.56
CA ALA A 176 16.83 25.55 -0.40
C ALA A 176 18.10 24.95 0.22
N TYR A 177 18.24 23.63 0.19
CA TYR A 177 19.39 22.90 0.73
C TYR A 177 20.16 22.27 -0.43
N GLY A 178 21.13 23.02 -0.96
CA GLY A 178 22.03 22.51 -1.99
C GLY A 178 22.76 21.22 -1.56
N SER A 179 23.50 20.61 -2.50
CA SER A 179 24.02 19.25 -2.37
C SER A 179 24.88 18.94 -1.13
N GLN A 180 25.46 19.96 -0.50
CA GLN A 180 26.34 19.84 0.68
C GLN A 180 25.58 19.78 2.02
N GLU A 181 24.28 20.11 2.02
CA GLU A 181 23.49 20.30 3.24
C GLU A 181 22.44 19.20 3.44
N LYS A 182 22.64 18.05 2.78
CA LYS A 182 21.71 16.91 2.79
C LYS A 182 21.45 16.35 4.19
N ASP A 183 22.44 16.37 5.09
CA ASP A 183 22.24 15.91 6.47
C ASP A 183 21.26 16.79 7.26
N LYS A 184 21.22 18.10 7.00
CA LYS A 184 20.22 19.00 7.61
C LYS A 184 18.82 18.65 7.12
N VAL A 185 18.68 18.36 5.83
CA VAL A 185 17.40 17.92 5.24
C VAL A 185 16.93 16.61 5.89
N VAL A 186 17.83 15.65 6.05
CA VAL A 186 17.52 14.37 6.74
C VAL A 186 17.03 14.62 8.17
N ASN A 187 17.64 15.54 8.91
CA ASN A 187 17.19 15.88 10.27
C ASN A 187 15.78 16.50 10.28
N ILE A 188 15.50 17.44 9.38
CA ILE A 188 14.17 18.06 9.24
C ILE A 188 13.11 16.99 8.95
N ILE A 189 13.39 16.10 7.99
CA ILE A 189 12.46 15.02 7.62
C ILE A 189 12.28 14.05 8.77
N THR A 190 13.34 13.68 9.48
CA THR A 190 13.27 12.75 10.63
C THR A 190 12.36 13.32 11.73
N THR A 191 12.52 14.60 12.07
CA THR A 191 11.66 15.27 13.05
C THR A 191 10.20 15.35 12.58
N LEU A 192 9.97 15.66 11.30
CA LEU A 192 8.62 15.67 10.73
C LEU A 192 7.96 14.28 10.81
N LEU A 193 8.69 13.23 10.46
CA LEU A 193 8.15 11.87 10.41
C LEU A 193 7.64 11.34 11.75
N TYR A 194 8.18 11.85 12.87
CA TYR A 194 7.65 11.55 14.20
C TYR A 194 6.14 11.87 14.33
N ASN A 195 5.67 12.93 13.67
CA ASN A 195 4.26 13.34 13.63
C ASN A 195 3.48 12.76 12.42
N ILE A 196 4.15 12.07 11.48
CA ILE A 196 3.52 11.51 10.27
C ILE A 196 3.32 10.00 10.39
N THR A 197 4.33 9.27 10.84
CA THR A 197 4.33 7.80 10.96
C THR A 197 3.14 7.23 11.73
N PRO A 198 2.62 7.85 12.82
CA PRO A 198 1.43 7.35 13.51
C PRO A 198 0.17 7.27 12.62
N TYR A 199 -0.01 8.22 11.71
CA TYR A 199 -1.11 8.19 10.75
C TYR A 199 -0.95 7.05 9.74
N LEU A 200 0.29 6.70 9.36
CA LEU A 200 0.57 5.59 8.44
C LEU A 200 0.43 4.20 9.11
N LYS A 201 0.29 4.14 10.44
CA LYS A 201 -0.01 2.91 11.19
C LYS A 201 -1.51 2.68 11.40
N ASN A 202 -2.33 3.72 11.26
CA ASN A 202 -3.74 3.65 11.58
C ASN A 202 -4.56 3.43 10.29
N HIS A 203 -5.22 2.29 10.19
CA HIS A 203 -6.01 1.87 9.02
C HIS A 203 -7.53 2.07 9.20
N THR A 204 -7.95 2.87 10.19
CA THR A 204 -9.38 3.13 10.40
C THR A 204 -9.96 4.02 9.29
N ALA A 205 -11.25 3.84 8.99
CA ALA A 205 -11.95 4.62 7.96
C ALA A 205 -11.88 6.15 8.21
N ARG A 206 -11.86 6.58 9.48
CA ARG A 206 -11.73 8.00 9.86
C ARG A 206 -10.37 8.58 9.51
N ASN A 207 -9.32 7.76 9.53
CA ASN A 207 -7.96 8.18 9.27
C ASN A 207 -7.60 8.24 7.78
N VAL A 208 -8.46 7.72 6.89
CA VAL A 208 -8.18 7.64 5.44
C VAL A 208 -7.68 8.96 4.84
N PRO A 209 -8.25 10.16 5.13
CA PRO A 209 -7.74 11.41 4.59
C PRO A 209 -6.31 11.74 5.03
N SER A 210 -5.99 11.52 6.31
CA SER A 210 -4.64 11.72 6.85
C SER A 210 -3.67 10.68 6.31
N PHE A 211 -4.08 9.40 6.25
CA PHE A 211 -3.28 8.32 5.68
C PHE A 211 -2.91 8.63 4.22
N TYR A 212 -3.85 9.13 3.43
CA TYR A 212 -3.64 9.56 2.05
C TYR A 212 -2.63 10.72 1.96
N ALA A 213 -2.84 11.81 2.71
CA ALA A 213 -1.97 12.98 2.68
C ALA A 213 -0.53 12.63 3.14
N CYS A 214 -0.40 11.84 4.21
CA CYS A 214 0.88 11.35 4.71
C CYS A 214 1.58 10.41 3.73
N SER A 215 0.83 9.53 3.04
CA SER A 215 1.38 8.65 1.99
C SER A 215 1.90 9.48 0.82
N SER A 216 1.14 10.50 0.39
CA SER A 216 1.55 11.44 -0.66
C SER A 216 2.81 12.22 -0.28
N LEU A 217 2.91 12.70 0.97
CA LEU A 217 4.09 13.39 1.48
C LEU A 217 5.33 12.51 1.41
N LEU A 218 5.21 11.28 1.92
CA LEU A 218 6.33 10.36 1.92
C LEU A 218 6.73 9.94 0.50
N ALA A 219 5.78 9.72 -0.39
CA ALA A 219 6.06 9.45 -1.80
C ALA A 219 6.87 10.59 -2.44
N SER A 220 6.43 11.84 -2.24
CA SER A 220 7.14 13.04 -2.70
C SER A 220 8.59 13.10 -2.18
N LEU A 221 8.81 12.83 -0.90
CA LEU A 221 10.16 12.79 -0.30
C LEU A 221 10.99 11.60 -0.79
N SER A 222 10.36 10.46 -1.07
CA SER A 222 11.03 9.23 -1.52
C SER A 222 11.64 9.35 -2.92
N GLY A 223 11.21 10.32 -3.73
CA GLY A 223 11.86 10.63 -5.02
C GLY A 223 13.32 11.07 -4.89
N TYR A 224 13.79 11.41 -3.69
CA TYR A 224 15.13 11.90 -3.42
C TYR A 224 15.93 10.87 -2.61
N GLN A 225 16.86 10.16 -3.26
CA GLN A 225 17.63 9.06 -2.63
C GLN A 225 18.28 9.42 -1.28
N TYR A 226 18.77 10.65 -1.12
CA TYR A 226 19.45 11.07 0.10
C TYR A 226 18.51 11.19 1.32
N THR A 227 17.20 11.35 1.11
CA THR A 227 16.21 11.41 2.20
C THR A 227 15.96 10.05 2.83
N ARG A 228 16.32 8.97 2.13
CA ARG A 228 16.06 7.58 2.52
C ARG A 228 16.47 7.25 3.96
N LYS A 229 17.59 7.80 4.43
CA LYS A 229 18.08 7.57 5.80
C LYS A 229 17.07 8.02 6.86
N ALA A 230 16.22 9.01 6.57
CA ALA A 230 15.21 9.51 7.50
C ALA A 230 14.01 8.57 7.65
N TRP A 231 13.63 7.83 6.60
CA TRP A 231 12.38 7.06 6.56
C TRP A 231 12.53 5.55 6.36
N ARG A 232 13.70 5.05 5.95
CA ARG A 232 13.92 3.62 5.63
C ARG A 232 13.40 2.71 6.74
N LYS A 233 13.81 2.98 7.99
CA LYS A 233 13.48 2.11 9.13
C LYS A 233 11.97 2.04 9.34
N ASP A 234 11.33 3.20 9.47
CA ASP A 234 9.88 3.26 9.71
C ASP A 234 9.10 2.58 8.58
N MET A 235 9.51 2.74 7.32
CA MET A 235 8.80 2.13 6.20
C MET A 235 9.03 0.63 6.08
N LEU A 236 10.21 0.14 6.44
CA LEU A 236 10.45 -1.29 6.54
C LEU A 236 9.64 -1.90 7.68
N ASP A 237 9.55 -1.22 8.83
CA ASP A 237 8.73 -1.63 9.96
C ASP A 237 7.24 -1.66 9.59
N LEU A 238 6.73 -0.67 8.85
CA LEU A 238 5.36 -0.64 8.33
C LEU A 238 5.10 -1.77 7.33
N LEU A 239 6.00 -2.01 6.37
CA LEU A 239 5.88 -3.13 5.43
C LEU A 239 5.74 -4.47 6.16
N LEU A 240 6.47 -4.62 7.27
CA LEU A 240 6.50 -5.83 8.09
C LEU A 240 5.39 -5.90 9.15
N ASP A 241 4.55 -4.87 9.26
CA ASP A 241 3.41 -4.85 10.17
C ASP A 241 2.29 -5.79 9.68
N ASN A 242 1.58 -6.42 10.60
CA ASN A 242 0.50 -7.37 10.28
C ASN A 242 -0.72 -6.68 9.66
N SER A 243 -0.92 -5.40 9.95
CA SER A 243 -2.00 -4.58 9.41
C SER A 243 -1.65 -3.90 8.08
N PHE A 244 -0.43 -4.07 7.56
CA PHE A 244 0.06 -3.37 6.36
C PHE A 244 -0.93 -3.40 5.18
N PHE A 245 -1.48 -4.57 4.86
CA PHE A 245 -2.41 -4.74 3.74
C PHE A 245 -3.84 -4.24 4.02
N GLN A 246 -4.09 -3.61 5.16
CA GLN A 246 -5.30 -2.85 5.46
C GLN A 246 -5.21 -1.39 4.95
N LEU A 247 -4.13 -1.03 4.24
CA LEU A 247 -3.98 0.27 3.58
C LEU A 247 -5.16 0.58 2.66
N ASP A 248 -5.59 1.84 2.65
CA ASP A 248 -6.66 2.28 1.75
C ASP A 248 -6.18 2.30 0.30
N ILE A 249 -7.03 1.83 -0.61
CA ILE A 249 -6.70 1.65 -2.03
C ILE A 249 -6.34 2.97 -2.73
N SER A 250 -6.88 4.10 -2.28
CA SER A 250 -6.56 5.41 -2.87
C SER A 250 -5.09 5.80 -2.69
N SER A 251 -4.42 5.25 -1.67
CA SER A 251 -3.00 5.49 -1.39
C SER A 251 -2.05 4.53 -2.12
N LEU A 252 -2.57 3.52 -2.81
CA LEU A 252 -1.76 2.50 -3.48
C LEU A 252 -0.73 3.08 -4.48
N PRO A 253 -1.04 4.10 -5.29
CA PRO A 253 -0.03 4.71 -6.18
C PRO A 253 1.19 5.25 -5.44
N PHE A 254 0.98 5.87 -4.26
CA PHE A 254 2.05 6.39 -3.43
C PHE A 254 2.89 5.25 -2.84
N TRP A 255 2.23 4.22 -2.31
CA TRP A 255 2.92 3.06 -1.74
C TRP A 255 3.72 2.28 -2.77
N LYS A 256 3.27 2.25 -4.03
CA LYS A 256 4.05 1.71 -5.13
C LYS A 256 5.40 2.44 -5.28
N GLN A 257 5.36 3.77 -5.33
CA GLN A 257 6.57 4.60 -5.43
C GLN A 257 7.47 4.49 -4.20
N ILE A 258 6.89 4.47 -2.99
CA ILE A 258 7.63 4.35 -1.73
C ILE A 258 8.35 3.00 -1.67
N MET A 259 7.66 1.90 -2.02
CA MET A 259 8.26 0.56 -1.98
C MET A 259 9.36 0.39 -3.02
N ASP A 260 9.16 0.88 -4.23
CA ASP A 260 10.22 0.88 -5.23
C ASP A 260 11.44 1.67 -4.74
N SER A 261 11.25 2.91 -4.28
CA SER A 261 12.32 3.74 -3.72
C SER A 261 13.01 3.08 -2.50
N LEU A 262 12.25 2.38 -1.65
CA LEU A 262 12.78 1.66 -0.49
C LEU A 262 13.76 0.57 -0.93
N MET A 263 13.48 -0.12 -2.02
CA MET A 263 14.27 -1.27 -2.47
C MET A 263 15.39 -0.89 -3.45
N THR A 264 15.13 0.06 -4.35
CA THR A 264 16.01 0.37 -5.49
C THR A 264 17.24 1.17 -5.09
N TYR A 265 17.11 2.09 -4.13
CA TYR A 265 18.23 2.90 -3.66
C TYR A 265 19.30 2.12 -2.88
N ASP A 266 18.98 0.92 -2.39
CA ASP A 266 19.90 0.06 -1.63
C ASP A 266 19.53 -1.42 -1.75
N ASN A 267 20.38 -2.15 -2.47
CA ASN A 267 20.25 -3.59 -2.73
C ASN A 267 20.28 -4.48 -1.47
N THR A 268 20.67 -3.96 -0.30
CA THR A 268 20.65 -4.74 0.95
C THR A 268 19.24 -4.96 1.47
N THR A 269 18.31 -4.04 1.21
CA THR A 269 16.93 -4.09 1.74
C THR A 269 16.15 -5.26 1.17
N PHE A 270 16.27 -5.47 -0.14
CA PHE A 270 15.62 -6.61 -0.79
C PHE A 270 16.21 -7.93 -0.30
N ARG A 271 17.54 -8.01 -0.12
CA ARG A 271 18.19 -9.20 0.46
C ARG A 271 17.76 -9.44 1.90
N GLU A 272 17.59 -8.38 2.70
CA GLU A 272 17.08 -8.48 4.06
C GLU A 272 15.68 -9.12 4.05
N LEU A 273 14.78 -8.66 3.17
CA LEU A 273 13.46 -9.25 2.99
C LEU A 273 13.54 -10.73 2.57
N MET A 274 14.35 -11.05 1.56
CA MET A 274 14.55 -12.42 1.09
C MET A 274 15.07 -13.33 2.21
N SER A 275 16.04 -12.88 2.99
CA SER A 275 16.54 -13.62 4.15
C SER A 275 15.42 -13.94 5.16
N ARG A 276 14.47 -13.02 5.39
CA ARG A 276 13.31 -13.29 6.26
C ARG A 276 12.33 -14.29 5.67
N VAL A 277 12.13 -14.29 4.36
CA VAL A 277 11.31 -15.30 3.65
C VAL A 277 11.97 -16.68 3.72
N SER A 278 13.30 -16.72 3.59
CA SER A 278 14.11 -17.94 3.60
C SER A 278 14.28 -18.59 4.96
N LEU A 279 14.13 -17.84 6.06
CA LEU A 279 14.21 -18.36 7.42
C LEU A 279 13.08 -19.38 7.67
N THR A 280 13.35 -20.65 7.40
CA THR A 280 12.66 -21.77 8.02
C THR A 280 13.06 -21.78 9.49
N GLN A 281 12.17 -21.37 10.40
CA GLN A 281 12.35 -21.52 11.85
C GLN A 281 12.28 -22.99 12.29
N THR A 282 12.88 -23.92 11.55
CA THR A 282 12.94 -25.34 11.89
C THR A 282 13.90 -25.64 13.05
N GLY A 283 14.40 -24.63 13.77
CA GLY A 283 15.42 -24.81 14.82
C GLY A 283 15.50 -23.74 15.91
N SER A 284 14.64 -22.71 15.93
CA SER A 284 14.53 -21.84 17.10
C SER A 284 13.58 -22.48 18.11
N LEU A 285 14.07 -22.71 19.33
CA LEU A 285 13.29 -23.13 20.51
C LEU A 285 12.30 -22.02 20.92
N ASN A 286 11.39 -21.62 20.04
CA ASN A 286 10.25 -20.79 20.42
C ASN A 286 9.18 -21.72 21.01
N ILE A 287 9.38 -22.11 22.26
CA ILE A 287 8.49 -22.99 23.04
C ILE A 287 7.07 -22.37 23.19
N PHE A 288 6.90 -21.10 22.83
CA PHE A 288 5.68 -20.32 23.03
C PHE A 288 4.97 -19.86 21.74
N THR A 289 5.50 -20.12 20.54
CA THR A 289 4.80 -19.80 19.27
C THR A 289 4.19 -21.06 18.67
N SER A 290 2.93 -20.99 18.25
CA SER A 290 2.28 -22.14 17.61
C SER A 290 2.76 -22.29 16.17
N ARG A 291 2.81 -23.54 15.69
CA ARG A 291 3.11 -23.87 14.29
C ARG A 291 2.16 -23.17 13.30
N GLU A 292 0.92 -22.93 13.70
CA GLU A 292 -0.06 -22.16 12.93
C GLU A 292 0.33 -20.68 12.78
N GLN A 293 0.83 -20.04 13.84
CA GLN A 293 1.32 -18.67 13.77
C GLN A 293 2.54 -18.53 12.86
N GLU A 294 3.45 -19.51 12.87
CA GLU A 294 4.61 -19.53 11.97
C GLU A 294 4.18 -19.58 10.49
N TYR A 295 3.16 -20.37 10.19
CA TYR A 295 2.59 -20.47 8.85
C TYR A 295 1.90 -19.19 8.39
N GLU A 296 1.17 -18.53 9.28
CA GLU A 296 0.56 -17.24 8.95
C GLU A 296 1.64 -16.16 8.72
N GLN A 297 2.69 -16.15 9.54
CA GLN A 297 3.82 -15.24 9.35
C GLN A 297 4.53 -15.50 8.01
N ARG A 298 4.71 -16.77 7.63
CA ARG A 298 5.27 -17.15 6.32
C ARG A 298 4.38 -16.69 5.16
N SER A 299 3.07 -16.90 5.25
CA SER A 299 2.10 -16.42 4.25
C SER A 299 2.19 -14.90 4.07
N MET A 300 2.26 -14.15 5.17
CA MET A 300 2.40 -12.69 5.13
C MET A 300 3.73 -12.23 4.52
N LEU A 301 4.85 -12.91 4.80
CA LEU A 301 6.14 -12.61 4.19
C LEU A 301 6.12 -12.85 2.66
N LEU A 302 5.47 -13.92 2.20
CA LEU A 302 5.27 -14.18 0.77
C LEU A 302 4.41 -13.10 0.10
N LYS A 303 3.32 -12.67 0.75
CA LYS A 303 2.49 -11.55 0.26
C LYS A 303 3.29 -10.25 0.15
N ARG A 304 4.17 -9.96 1.12
CA ARG A 304 5.07 -8.80 1.10
C ARG A 304 6.10 -8.90 -0.04
N LEU A 305 6.68 -10.07 -0.26
CA LEU A 305 7.57 -10.33 -1.39
C LEU A 305 6.85 -10.07 -2.72
N ALA A 306 5.64 -10.62 -2.89
CA ALA A 306 4.80 -10.36 -4.06
C ALA A 306 4.53 -8.86 -4.23
N PHE A 307 4.16 -8.15 -3.16
CA PHE A 307 3.89 -6.72 -3.22
C PHE A 307 5.13 -5.90 -3.64
N VAL A 308 6.30 -6.24 -3.11
CA VAL A 308 7.57 -5.59 -3.47
C VAL A 308 7.91 -5.78 -4.94
N ILE A 309 7.78 -7.01 -5.46
CA ILE A 309 8.00 -7.29 -6.88
C ILE A 309 6.95 -6.58 -7.75
N PHE A 310 5.70 -6.49 -7.30
CA PHE A 310 4.65 -5.75 -8.00
C PHE A 310 4.97 -4.25 -8.14
N CYS A 311 5.61 -3.66 -7.11
CA CYS A 311 5.94 -2.24 -7.09
C CYS A 311 7.14 -1.85 -7.96
N SER A 312 8.03 -2.81 -8.23
CA SER A 312 9.31 -2.58 -8.91
C SER A 312 9.15 -2.30 -10.40
N GLU A 313 10.24 -1.96 -11.09
CA GLU A 313 10.34 -1.96 -12.56
C GLU A 313 10.29 -3.38 -13.15
N PHE A 314 9.99 -3.48 -14.45
CA PHE A 314 9.93 -4.78 -15.15
C PHE A 314 11.32 -5.42 -15.19
N ASP A 315 11.42 -6.72 -14.92
CA ASP A 315 12.67 -7.47 -14.82
C ASP A 315 13.67 -7.02 -13.74
N GLN A 316 13.29 -6.10 -12.84
CA GLN A 316 14.20 -5.54 -11.84
C GLN A 316 14.87 -6.60 -10.96
N TYR A 317 14.16 -7.68 -10.63
CA TYR A 317 14.63 -8.74 -9.74
C TYR A 317 15.09 -10.02 -10.45
N HIS A 318 15.32 -10.00 -11.77
CA HIS A 318 15.73 -11.19 -12.53
C HIS A 318 16.94 -11.92 -11.93
N LYS A 319 17.92 -11.19 -11.37
CA LYS A 319 19.12 -11.77 -10.74
C LYS A 319 18.83 -12.61 -9.50
N TYR A 320 17.70 -12.36 -8.84
CA TYR A 320 17.26 -13.08 -7.64
C TYR A 320 16.28 -14.21 -7.96
N MET A 321 15.92 -14.42 -9.23
CA MET A 321 14.94 -15.44 -9.63
C MET A 321 15.28 -16.86 -9.16
N PRO A 322 16.54 -17.34 -9.20
CA PRO A 322 16.87 -18.65 -8.66
C PRO A 322 16.52 -18.79 -7.17
N GLU A 323 16.85 -17.77 -6.38
CA GLU A 323 16.56 -17.73 -4.94
C GLU A 323 15.05 -17.61 -4.68
N ILE A 324 14.34 -16.76 -5.42
CA ILE A 324 12.87 -16.63 -5.32
C ILE A 324 12.21 -17.96 -5.65
N GLN A 325 12.59 -18.62 -6.75
CA GLN A 325 12.06 -19.92 -7.14
C GLN A 325 12.30 -20.97 -6.06
N GLU A 326 13.51 -21.04 -5.50
CA GLU A 326 13.82 -21.95 -4.42
C GLU A 326 12.91 -21.72 -3.21
N GLN A 327 12.68 -20.46 -2.82
CA GLN A 327 11.80 -20.14 -1.70
C GLN A 327 10.33 -20.48 -1.94
N LEU A 328 9.83 -20.27 -3.15
CA LEU A 328 8.47 -20.67 -3.51
C LEU A 328 8.33 -22.20 -3.50
N ALA A 329 9.28 -22.92 -4.08
CA ALA A 329 9.31 -24.38 -4.07
C ALA A 329 9.38 -24.96 -2.64
N ASN A 330 10.25 -24.41 -1.80
CA ASN A 330 10.36 -24.83 -0.40
C ASN A 330 9.09 -24.54 0.41
N SER A 331 8.37 -23.46 0.09
CA SER A 331 7.09 -23.13 0.73
C SER A 331 5.97 -24.12 0.36
N LEU A 332 6.05 -24.76 -0.81
CA LEU A 332 5.07 -25.76 -1.26
C LEU A 332 5.40 -27.17 -0.74
N ARG A 333 6.67 -27.47 -0.44
CA ARG A 333 7.14 -28.77 0.06
C ARG A 333 6.87 -29.04 1.55
N LEU A 334 6.11 -28.18 2.22
CA LEU A 334 5.80 -28.36 3.64
C LEU A 334 5.07 -29.70 3.85
N LEU A 335 5.52 -30.50 4.83
CA LEU A 335 4.96 -31.83 5.14
C LEU A 335 3.46 -31.82 5.44
N SER A 336 2.93 -30.67 5.85
CA SER A 336 1.50 -30.42 6.00
C SER A 336 1.09 -29.39 4.95
N MET A 337 0.06 -29.67 4.16
CA MET A 337 -0.51 -28.70 3.23
C MET A 337 -1.08 -27.53 4.03
N VAL A 338 -0.53 -26.33 3.82
CA VAL A 338 -0.96 -25.10 4.50
C VAL A 338 -1.64 -24.18 3.49
N PRO A 339 -2.98 -24.07 3.50
CA PRO A 339 -3.69 -23.34 2.45
C PRO A 339 -3.31 -21.85 2.37
N SER A 340 -3.09 -21.17 3.51
CA SER A 340 -2.72 -19.75 3.53
C SER A 340 -1.35 -19.48 2.91
N VAL A 341 -0.40 -20.40 3.04
CA VAL A 341 0.93 -20.32 2.41
C VAL A 341 0.81 -20.63 0.93
N GLN A 342 0.09 -21.68 0.54
CA GLN A 342 -0.09 -22.06 -0.85
C GLN A 342 -0.79 -20.96 -1.67
N ALA A 343 -1.85 -20.34 -1.11
CA ALA A 343 -2.52 -19.20 -1.74
C ALA A 343 -1.55 -18.01 -1.93
N ALA A 344 -0.67 -17.74 -0.96
CA ALA A 344 0.35 -16.70 -1.09
C ALA A 344 1.40 -17.04 -2.17
N VAL A 345 1.78 -18.31 -2.33
CA VAL A 345 2.66 -18.75 -3.44
C VAL A 345 2.00 -18.55 -4.79
N PHE A 346 0.71 -18.89 -4.95
CA PHE A 346 -0.04 -18.61 -6.18
C PHE A 346 -0.10 -17.11 -6.49
N LEU A 347 -0.29 -16.26 -5.49
CA LEU A 347 -0.19 -14.81 -5.64
C LEU A 347 1.20 -14.38 -6.13
N CYS A 348 2.28 -14.92 -5.56
CA CYS A 348 3.64 -14.65 -6.02
C CYS A 348 3.84 -15.05 -7.49
N PHE A 349 3.38 -16.23 -7.91
CA PHE A 349 3.43 -16.63 -9.31
C PHE A 349 2.73 -15.63 -10.23
N ARG A 350 1.52 -15.20 -9.88
CA ARG A 350 0.77 -14.21 -10.66
C ARG A 350 1.54 -12.90 -10.82
N VAL A 351 2.14 -12.40 -9.74
CA VAL A 351 2.94 -11.18 -9.79
C VAL A 351 4.21 -11.37 -10.64
N LEU A 352 4.91 -12.50 -10.48
CA LEU A 352 6.12 -12.79 -11.26
C LEU A 352 5.81 -12.84 -12.76
N LEU A 353 4.72 -13.50 -13.15
CA LEU A 353 4.27 -13.55 -14.55
C LEU A 353 3.86 -12.17 -15.11
N LEU A 354 3.53 -11.20 -14.27
CA LEU A 354 3.20 -9.82 -14.66
C LEU A 354 4.41 -8.88 -14.70
N ARG A 355 5.48 -9.20 -13.98
CA ARG A 355 6.62 -8.29 -13.76
C ARG A 355 7.94 -8.79 -14.33
N MET A 356 8.00 -10.03 -14.81
CA MET A 356 9.19 -10.63 -15.38
C MET A 356 8.91 -11.09 -16.82
N SER A 357 9.94 -11.02 -17.67
CA SER A 357 9.93 -11.54 -19.04
C SER A 357 9.78 -13.05 -19.08
N ALA A 358 9.26 -13.55 -20.21
CA ALA A 358 9.02 -14.97 -20.43
C ALA A 358 10.25 -15.85 -20.16
N ASP A 359 11.43 -15.36 -20.56
CA ASP A 359 12.70 -16.06 -20.39
C ASP A 359 13.02 -16.28 -18.90
N HIS A 360 12.83 -15.25 -18.07
CA HIS A 360 13.14 -15.29 -16.64
C HIS A 360 12.18 -16.14 -15.82
N VAL A 361 10.96 -16.39 -16.29
CA VAL A 361 9.97 -17.24 -15.60
C VAL A 361 9.93 -18.68 -16.13
N THR A 362 10.75 -19.03 -17.12
CA THR A 362 10.75 -20.35 -17.77
C THR A 362 10.85 -21.50 -16.76
N SER A 363 11.74 -21.38 -15.78
CA SER A 363 12.00 -22.41 -14.77
C SER A 363 10.87 -22.57 -13.73
N LEU A 364 9.92 -21.63 -13.66
CA LEU A 364 8.77 -21.71 -12.76
C LEU A 364 7.65 -22.60 -13.30
N TRP A 365 7.53 -22.75 -14.62
CA TRP A 365 6.38 -23.44 -15.23
C TRP A 365 6.17 -24.87 -14.75
N PRO A 366 7.20 -25.74 -14.61
CA PRO A 366 6.99 -27.07 -14.07
C PRO A 366 6.32 -27.08 -12.69
N ILE A 367 6.69 -26.12 -11.83
CA ILE A 367 6.12 -25.98 -10.49
C ILE A 367 4.69 -25.44 -10.58
N ILE A 368 4.48 -24.36 -11.34
CA ILE A 368 3.16 -23.73 -11.54
C ILE A 368 2.14 -24.76 -12.02
N ILE A 369 2.49 -25.51 -13.08
CA ILE A 369 1.59 -26.50 -13.69
C ILE A 369 1.28 -27.64 -12.71
N ALA A 370 2.31 -28.19 -12.04
CA ALA A 370 2.10 -29.26 -11.07
C ALA A 370 1.13 -28.86 -9.95
N GLU A 371 1.33 -27.67 -9.38
CA GLU A 371 0.47 -27.16 -8.31
C GLU A 371 -0.95 -26.84 -8.80
N MET A 372 -1.10 -26.23 -9.98
CA MET A 372 -2.42 -25.98 -10.56
C MET A 372 -3.19 -27.27 -10.82
N VAL A 373 -2.54 -28.28 -11.41
CA VAL A 373 -3.15 -29.61 -11.62
C VAL A 373 -3.56 -30.23 -10.30
N HIS A 374 -2.71 -30.16 -9.28
CA HIS A 374 -3.03 -30.68 -7.96
C HIS A 374 -4.28 -30.01 -7.36
N VAL A 375 -4.37 -28.68 -7.39
CA VAL A 375 -5.54 -27.94 -6.88
C VAL A 375 -6.81 -28.30 -7.65
N PHE A 376 -6.77 -28.34 -8.98
CA PHE A 376 -7.96 -28.66 -9.77
C PHE A 376 -8.39 -30.12 -9.63
N LEU A 377 -7.46 -31.06 -9.50
CA LEU A 377 -7.80 -32.45 -9.17
C LEU A 377 -8.46 -32.57 -7.80
N ALA A 378 -7.96 -31.83 -6.80
CA ALA A 378 -8.57 -31.80 -5.48
C ALA A 378 -9.98 -31.21 -5.53
N MET A 379 -10.22 -30.15 -6.33
CA MET A 379 -11.56 -29.61 -6.57
C MET A 379 -12.50 -30.65 -7.20
N GLU A 380 -12.03 -31.39 -8.21
CA GLU A 380 -12.82 -32.46 -8.83
C GLU A 380 -13.19 -33.56 -7.83
N GLN A 381 -12.25 -33.96 -6.97
CA GLN A 381 -12.49 -34.96 -5.94
C GLN A 381 -13.51 -34.47 -4.90
N GLU A 382 -13.37 -33.23 -4.42
CA GLU A 382 -14.32 -32.60 -3.48
C GLU A 382 -15.74 -32.55 -4.07
N LEU A 383 -15.87 -32.25 -5.36
CA LEU A 383 -17.18 -32.21 -6.00
C LEU A 383 -17.78 -33.62 -6.15
N LYS A 384 -16.95 -34.66 -6.30
CA LYS A 384 -17.40 -36.07 -6.38
C LYS A 384 -17.77 -36.67 -5.02
N SER A 385 -17.18 -36.21 -3.92
CA SER A 385 -17.46 -36.74 -2.58
C SER A 385 -18.76 -36.18 -1.98
N ASP A 386 -19.50 -37.03 -1.26
CA ASP A 386 -20.62 -36.61 -0.41
C ASP A 386 -20.11 -35.92 0.87
N GLY A 387 -20.91 -35.00 1.44
CA GLY A 387 -20.44 -33.99 2.40
C GLY A 387 -19.77 -34.51 3.70
N GLU A 388 -20.00 -35.77 4.08
CA GLU A 388 -19.42 -36.36 5.30
C GLU A 388 -17.97 -36.84 5.11
N ASP A 389 -17.65 -37.39 3.92
CA ASP A 389 -16.30 -37.89 3.56
C ASP A 389 -15.29 -36.75 3.38
N LEU A 390 -15.77 -35.58 2.95
CA LEU A 390 -14.96 -34.37 2.76
C LEU A 390 -14.22 -33.98 4.06
N SER A 391 -14.91 -34.08 5.21
CA SER A 391 -14.37 -33.67 6.50
C SER A 391 -13.28 -34.62 7.02
N GLN A 392 -13.31 -35.90 6.62
CA GLN A 392 -12.30 -36.89 6.98
C GLN A 392 -11.11 -36.83 6.01
N GLN A 393 -11.37 -36.64 4.72
CA GLN A 393 -10.36 -36.63 3.69
C GLN A 393 -9.51 -35.35 3.67
N MET A 394 -10.10 -34.20 4.02
CA MET A 394 -9.37 -32.94 4.25
C MET A 394 -8.30 -33.10 5.36
N ARG A 395 -8.57 -33.93 6.39
CA ARG A 395 -7.59 -34.23 7.45
C ARG A 395 -6.43 -35.08 6.93
N LEU A 396 -6.69 -35.97 5.97
CA LEU A 396 -5.69 -36.84 5.35
C LEU A 396 -4.79 -36.08 4.36
N LEU A 397 -5.35 -35.18 3.55
CA LEU A 397 -4.58 -34.34 2.62
C LEU A 397 -3.68 -33.32 3.33
N SER A 398 -4.06 -32.86 4.52
CA SER A 398 -3.26 -31.94 5.34
C SER A 398 -2.12 -32.61 6.11
N GLY A 399 -1.93 -33.94 6.00
CA GLY A 399 -0.79 -34.65 6.61
C GLY A 399 -0.73 -34.57 8.13
N MET A 400 -1.87 -34.35 8.80
CA MET A 400 -1.90 -34.17 10.25
C MET A 400 -1.97 -35.54 10.94
N ASP A 401 -0.96 -35.86 11.77
CA ASP A 401 -0.98 -37.06 12.60
C ASP A 401 -2.25 -37.10 13.47
N VAL A 402 -3.02 -38.18 13.33
CA VAL A 402 -4.30 -38.45 13.99
C VAL A 402 -4.19 -38.48 15.53
N SER A 403 -2.98 -38.54 16.08
CA SER A 403 -2.72 -38.82 17.49
C SER A 403 -2.97 -37.65 18.46
N TRP A 404 -3.13 -36.39 17.99
CA TRP A 404 -3.29 -35.21 18.88
C TRP A 404 -4.64 -34.50 18.75
N SER A 405 -5.47 -34.86 17.76
CA SER A 405 -6.81 -34.27 17.58
C SER A 405 -7.92 -35.00 18.35
N SER A 406 -7.59 -36.10 19.04
CA SER A 406 -8.57 -36.86 19.84
C SER A 406 -9.00 -36.17 21.14
N ASN A 407 -8.33 -35.08 21.57
CA ASN A 407 -8.62 -34.41 22.84
C ASN A 407 -9.35 -33.06 22.72
N SER A 408 -9.74 -32.64 21.51
CA SER A 408 -10.57 -31.45 21.28
C SER A 408 -11.91 -31.81 20.64
N SER A 409 -12.59 -32.81 21.21
CA SER A 409 -13.95 -33.24 20.89
C SER A 409 -15.02 -32.27 21.42
N SER A 410 -14.85 -30.97 21.20
CA SER A 410 -15.86 -29.95 21.54
C SER A 410 -15.76 -28.68 20.70
N ASN A 411 -16.03 -28.81 19.40
CA ASN A 411 -16.79 -27.86 18.56
C ASN A 411 -16.47 -28.09 17.08
N GLY A 412 -17.48 -28.28 16.24
CA GLY A 412 -17.39 -28.35 14.77
C GLY A 412 -16.92 -27.06 14.07
N LEU A 413 -16.22 -26.17 14.78
CA LEU A 413 -15.72 -24.88 14.29
C LEU A 413 -14.37 -25.03 13.56
N SER A 414 -13.57 -26.04 13.89
CA SER A 414 -12.24 -26.25 13.30
C SER A 414 -12.28 -26.83 11.87
N SER A 415 -13.25 -27.67 11.54
CA SER A 415 -13.47 -28.19 10.19
C SER A 415 -13.94 -27.11 9.22
N GLN A 416 -14.82 -26.20 9.68
CA GLN A 416 -15.33 -25.08 8.88
C GLN A 416 -14.20 -24.11 8.47
N ASN A 417 -13.25 -23.85 9.37
CA ASN A 417 -12.08 -23.01 9.08
C ASN A 417 -11.18 -23.63 8.01
N GLN A 418 -10.88 -24.94 8.11
CA GLN A 418 -10.04 -25.64 7.12
C GLN A 418 -10.65 -25.63 5.70
N VAL A 419 -11.95 -25.88 5.58
CA VAL A 419 -12.68 -25.81 4.30
C VAL A 419 -12.66 -24.38 3.74
N THR A 420 -12.85 -23.37 4.59
CA THR A 420 -12.80 -21.95 4.19
C THR A 420 -11.41 -21.54 3.71
N HIS A 421 -10.34 -22.04 4.35
CA HIS A 421 -8.97 -21.76 3.93
C HIS A 421 -8.62 -22.43 2.59
N TRP A 422 -9.16 -23.60 2.28
CA TRP A 422 -8.94 -24.26 0.99
C TRP A 422 -9.62 -23.55 -0.18
N ARG A 423 -10.78 -22.93 0.04
CA ARG A 423 -11.42 -22.06 -0.96
C ARG A 423 -10.49 -20.94 -1.43
N SER A 424 -9.65 -20.40 -0.53
CA SER A 424 -8.68 -19.36 -0.91
C SER A 424 -7.61 -19.86 -1.88
N VAL A 425 -7.17 -21.11 -1.74
CA VAL A 425 -6.21 -21.75 -2.66
C VAL A 425 -6.85 -21.98 -4.02
N GLN A 426 -8.06 -22.53 -4.04
CA GLN A 426 -8.84 -22.74 -5.27
C GLN A 426 -9.05 -21.42 -6.02
N LEU A 427 -9.36 -20.35 -5.29
CA LEU A 427 -9.52 -19.01 -5.85
C LEU A 427 -8.22 -18.48 -6.46
N GLU A 428 -7.08 -18.55 -5.74
CA GLU A 428 -5.82 -18.04 -6.27
C GLU A 428 -5.28 -18.88 -7.45
N ALA A 429 -5.47 -20.19 -7.44
CA ALA A 429 -5.16 -21.06 -8.58
C ALA A 429 -6.03 -20.71 -9.80
N SER A 430 -7.32 -20.45 -9.59
CA SER A 430 -8.24 -20.02 -10.66
C SER A 430 -7.85 -18.66 -11.24
N LYS A 431 -7.50 -17.69 -10.39
CA LYS A 431 -7.00 -16.37 -10.85
C LYS A 431 -5.66 -16.47 -11.58
N LEU A 432 -4.80 -17.43 -11.23
CA LEU A 432 -3.56 -17.69 -11.96
C LEU A 432 -3.85 -18.30 -13.34
N LEU A 433 -4.79 -19.23 -13.42
CA LEU A 433 -5.24 -19.78 -14.70
C LEU A 433 -5.84 -18.71 -15.60
N GLU A 434 -6.72 -17.87 -15.04
CA GLU A 434 -7.34 -16.74 -15.73
C GLU A 434 -6.27 -15.81 -16.30
N LEU A 435 -5.28 -15.42 -15.49
CA LEU A 435 -4.14 -14.62 -15.93
C LEU A 435 -3.43 -15.25 -17.13
N GLY A 436 -3.17 -16.56 -17.07
CA GLY A 436 -2.60 -17.33 -18.17
C GLY A 436 -3.44 -17.26 -19.45
N CYS A 437 -4.77 -17.24 -19.31
CA CYS A 437 -5.70 -17.18 -20.43
C CYS A 437 -5.86 -15.79 -21.03
N VAL A 438 -5.74 -14.74 -20.22
CA VAL A 438 -5.95 -13.35 -20.65
C VAL A 438 -4.67 -12.73 -21.23
N LEU A 439 -3.49 -13.10 -20.72
CA LEU A 439 -2.24 -12.52 -21.21
C LEU A 439 -1.87 -13.02 -22.62
N PRO A 440 -1.25 -12.16 -23.45
CA PRO A 440 -0.81 -12.55 -24.79
C PRO A 440 0.13 -13.76 -24.78
N ALA A 441 0.04 -14.60 -25.80
CA ALA A 441 0.94 -15.75 -25.99
C ALA A 441 2.41 -15.34 -26.06
N THR A 442 2.72 -14.12 -26.52
CA THR A 442 4.08 -13.56 -26.51
C THR A 442 4.62 -13.32 -25.11
N ASN A 443 3.75 -13.04 -24.14
CA ASN A 443 4.14 -12.80 -22.76
C ASN A 443 4.30 -14.12 -22.01
N LEU A 444 3.43 -15.10 -22.29
CA LEU A 444 3.41 -16.42 -21.65
C LEU A 444 3.48 -17.57 -22.67
N PRO A 445 4.55 -17.71 -23.47
CA PRO A 445 4.62 -18.72 -24.54
C PRO A 445 4.58 -20.15 -23.98
N HIS A 446 5.23 -20.39 -22.84
CA HIS A 446 5.24 -21.69 -22.18
C HIS A 446 3.86 -22.11 -21.68
N PHE A 447 3.00 -21.18 -21.22
CA PHE A 447 1.64 -21.52 -20.81
C PHE A 447 0.84 -22.15 -21.96
N GLN A 448 1.04 -21.67 -23.19
CA GLN A 448 0.33 -22.18 -24.36
C GLN A 448 0.62 -23.67 -24.61
N MET A 449 1.80 -24.15 -24.22
CA MET A 449 2.15 -25.58 -24.29
C MET A 449 1.35 -26.46 -23.32
N TYR A 450 0.85 -25.88 -22.22
CA TYR A 450 0.12 -26.58 -21.16
C TYR A 450 -1.37 -26.21 -21.10
N ARG A 451 -1.80 -25.19 -21.86
CA ARG A 451 -3.16 -24.65 -21.85
C ARG A 451 -4.23 -25.72 -21.99
N TRP A 452 -3.99 -26.69 -22.87
CA TRP A 452 -4.88 -27.82 -23.16
C TRP A 452 -5.25 -28.65 -21.91
N ALA A 453 -4.40 -28.68 -20.88
CA ALA A 453 -4.68 -29.42 -19.66
C ALA A 453 -5.84 -28.77 -18.86
N PHE A 454 -5.97 -27.45 -18.96
CA PHE A 454 -6.86 -26.68 -18.08
C PHE A 454 -8.13 -26.21 -18.77
N VAL A 455 -7.99 -25.63 -19.97
CA VAL A 455 -9.09 -24.97 -20.68
C VAL A 455 -9.24 -25.60 -22.06
N GLY A 456 -10.48 -25.83 -22.46
CA GLY A 456 -10.78 -26.31 -23.80
C GLY A 456 -10.63 -25.24 -24.87
N THR A 457 -10.52 -25.65 -26.12
CA THR A 457 -10.52 -24.75 -27.28
C THR A 457 -11.95 -24.48 -27.76
N GLU A 458 -12.13 -23.41 -28.55
CA GLU A 458 -13.40 -23.14 -29.27
C GLU A 458 -13.80 -24.28 -30.21
N PHE A 459 -12.85 -25.16 -30.57
CA PHE A 459 -13.07 -26.35 -31.40
C PHE A 459 -13.44 -27.60 -30.60
N ASP A 460 -13.35 -27.58 -29.27
CA ASP A 460 -13.83 -28.69 -28.44
C ASP A 460 -15.37 -28.63 -28.27
N VAL A 461 -16.07 -27.91 -29.15
CA VAL A 461 -17.53 -27.92 -29.28
C VAL A 461 -17.88 -29.11 -30.16
N HIS A 462 -18.24 -30.23 -29.53
CA HIS A 462 -19.27 -31.18 -29.98
C HIS A 462 -19.31 -32.33 -28.98
N GLU A 463 -19.95 -32.10 -27.83
CA GLU A 463 -20.53 -33.16 -27.01
C GLU A 463 -21.46 -32.50 -25.99
N GLU A 464 -22.63 -32.09 -26.49
CA GLU A 464 -23.82 -32.05 -25.66
C GLU A 464 -24.11 -33.50 -25.23
N VAL A 465 -23.50 -33.95 -24.14
CA VAL A 465 -24.07 -35.08 -23.40
C VAL A 465 -25.32 -34.50 -22.73
N PRO A 466 -26.53 -34.99 -23.03
CA PRO A 466 -27.74 -34.43 -22.47
C PRO A 466 -27.68 -34.46 -20.94
N ILE A 467 -28.00 -33.33 -20.32
CA ILE A 467 -28.26 -33.25 -18.88
C ILE A 467 -29.54 -34.06 -18.65
N MET A 468 -29.40 -35.35 -18.37
CA MET A 468 -30.53 -36.21 -18.03
C MET A 468 -30.93 -35.88 -16.59
N ASN A 469 -31.93 -35.00 -16.47
CA ASN A 469 -32.61 -34.72 -15.21
C ASN A 469 -33.08 -36.05 -14.59
N GLY A 470 -32.55 -36.36 -13.42
CA GLY A 470 -33.09 -37.28 -12.41
C GLY A 470 -33.95 -38.44 -12.91
N SER A 471 -33.32 -39.57 -13.25
CA SER A 471 -33.88 -40.88 -12.96
C SER A 471 -32.77 -41.92 -12.97
N SER A 472 -32.52 -42.52 -11.82
CA SER A 472 -31.83 -43.80 -11.72
C SER A 472 -32.70 -44.84 -12.42
N ASP A 473 -32.44 -45.13 -13.70
CA ASP A 473 -32.62 -46.46 -14.27
C ASP A 473 -32.09 -46.56 -15.71
N GLU A 474 -31.39 -47.67 -15.93
CA GLU A 474 -31.15 -48.42 -17.17
C GLU A 474 -30.32 -47.80 -18.33
N LEU A 475 -29.07 -48.28 -18.37
CA LEU A 475 -28.41 -49.01 -19.47
C LEU A 475 -28.96 -48.89 -20.91
N THR A 476 -28.02 -48.84 -21.85
CA THR A 476 -28.12 -49.04 -23.31
C THR A 476 -28.55 -47.87 -24.20
N THR A 477 -27.60 -46.99 -24.49
CA THR A 477 -27.34 -46.55 -25.87
C THR A 477 -25.84 -46.45 -26.12
N THR A 478 -25.33 -47.41 -26.87
CA THR A 478 -24.01 -47.45 -27.51
C THR A 478 -23.91 -46.33 -28.55
N ALA A 479 -23.49 -45.14 -28.12
CA ALA A 479 -22.73 -44.24 -28.98
C ALA A 479 -21.29 -44.34 -28.50
N THR A 480 -20.45 -45.04 -29.25
CA THR A 480 -19.00 -45.06 -29.03
C THR A 480 -18.46 -43.66 -29.31
N LEU A 481 -18.49 -42.79 -28.29
CA LEU A 481 -17.60 -41.63 -28.24
C LEU A 481 -16.16 -42.15 -28.31
N PRO A 482 -15.23 -41.45 -28.98
CA PRO A 482 -13.82 -41.78 -28.86
C PRO A 482 -13.42 -41.59 -27.40
N THR A 483 -13.23 -42.70 -26.69
CA THR A 483 -12.80 -42.81 -25.28
C THR A 483 -11.39 -42.27 -25.01
N THR A 484 -10.85 -41.46 -25.92
CA THR A 484 -9.44 -41.07 -25.98
C THR A 484 -9.22 -39.55 -25.97
N ILE A 485 -10.28 -38.72 -25.95
CA ILE A 485 -10.11 -37.27 -25.89
C ILE A 485 -9.97 -36.82 -24.44
N TYR A 486 -8.78 -36.31 -24.09
CA TYR A 486 -8.54 -35.72 -22.78
C TYR A 486 -9.50 -34.55 -22.54
N VAL A 487 -10.21 -34.57 -21.40
CA VAL A 487 -11.10 -33.47 -21.02
C VAL A 487 -10.36 -32.52 -20.07
N PRO A 488 -10.23 -31.23 -20.41
CA PRO A 488 -9.57 -30.24 -19.57
C PRO A 488 -10.19 -30.12 -18.17
N HIS A 489 -9.35 -29.81 -17.17
CA HIS A 489 -9.74 -29.75 -15.76
C HIS A 489 -10.94 -28.83 -15.51
N ILE A 490 -10.97 -27.62 -16.09
CA ILE A 490 -12.06 -26.66 -15.84
C ILE A 490 -13.40 -27.17 -16.39
N ARG A 491 -13.40 -27.87 -17.52
CA ARG A 491 -14.62 -28.48 -18.07
C ARG A 491 -15.16 -29.58 -17.17
N ARG A 492 -14.27 -30.42 -16.61
CA ARG A 492 -14.65 -31.46 -15.64
C ARG A 492 -15.25 -30.85 -14.37
N ILE A 493 -14.60 -29.82 -13.83
CA ILE A 493 -15.10 -29.09 -12.66
C ILE A 493 -16.46 -28.46 -12.94
N GLY A 494 -16.63 -27.77 -14.07
CA GLY A 494 -17.90 -27.16 -14.47
C GLY A 494 -19.05 -28.19 -14.51
N ARG A 495 -18.84 -29.33 -15.19
CA ARG A 495 -19.82 -30.43 -15.24
C ARG A 495 -20.19 -30.94 -13.84
N LEU A 496 -19.19 -31.13 -12.97
CA LEU A 496 -19.43 -31.60 -11.60
C LEU A 496 -20.19 -30.56 -10.76
N MET A 497 -19.91 -29.27 -10.94
CA MET A 497 -20.65 -28.19 -10.28
C MET A 497 -22.11 -28.16 -10.76
N ASP A 498 -22.35 -28.28 -12.06
CA ASP A 498 -23.70 -28.37 -12.62
C ASP A 498 -24.44 -29.57 -12.02
N MET A 499 -23.84 -30.76 -12.01
CA MET A 499 -24.46 -31.95 -11.42
C MET A 499 -24.77 -31.79 -9.91
N LYS A 500 -23.85 -31.17 -9.15
CA LYS A 500 -23.98 -31.04 -7.69
C LYS A 500 -24.93 -29.92 -7.26
N TYR A 501 -25.02 -28.84 -8.05
CA TYR A 501 -25.71 -27.60 -7.65
C TYR A 501 -26.86 -27.16 -8.58
N ALA A 502 -27.09 -27.79 -9.74
CA ALA A 502 -28.18 -27.43 -10.65
C ALA A 502 -29.58 -27.60 -10.04
N VAL A 503 -29.74 -28.36 -8.95
CA VAL A 503 -31.02 -28.51 -8.22
C VAL A 503 -31.38 -27.27 -7.38
N HIS A 504 -30.44 -26.31 -7.18
CA HIS A 504 -30.63 -25.14 -6.31
C HIS A 504 -30.64 -23.78 -7.03
N SER A 505 -30.57 -23.75 -8.37
CA SER A 505 -30.78 -22.50 -9.11
C SER A 505 -32.28 -22.16 -9.14
N PRO A 506 -32.70 -20.92 -8.84
CA PRO A 506 -34.10 -20.54 -8.99
C PRO A 506 -34.46 -20.70 -10.47
N THR A 507 -35.34 -21.65 -10.77
CA THR A 507 -35.98 -21.72 -12.07
C THR A 507 -36.81 -20.45 -12.22
N ASN A 508 -36.35 -19.52 -13.07
CA ASN A 508 -37.23 -18.49 -13.61
C ASN A 508 -38.30 -19.21 -14.41
N ASN A 509 -39.43 -19.51 -13.77
CA ASN A 509 -40.65 -19.92 -14.44
C ASN A 509 -41.11 -18.71 -15.27
N VAL A 510 -40.90 -18.81 -16.59
CA VAL A 510 -41.55 -17.96 -17.59
C VAL A 510 -42.95 -18.49 -17.85
#